data_AF-A0AAD4HNK4-F1
#
_entry.id   AF-A0AAD4HNK4-F1
#
_cell.length_a   1.000
_cell.length_b   1.000
_cell.length_c   1.000
_cell.angle_alpha   90.00
_cell.angle_beta   90.00
_cell.angle_gamma   90.00
#
_symmetry.space_group_name_H-M   'P 1'
#
loop_
_entity.id
_entity.type
_entity.pdbx_description
1 polymer ?
#
loop_
_entity_poly.entity_id
_entity_poly.type
_entity_poly.pdbx_seq_one_letter_code
_entity_poly.pdbx_strand_id
1 'polypeptide(L)'
;MTFPRSHRLFNSLVVPMWIKCISCLDNMWDISDFADEMQSIWDHAIPNILHTVSRSNNPLMQRAYDYRSDFGERAQVVIQKFIEKGGWTPSDIFYPYMWKECVGDEADPDAYYRAFEDHCILDMFTLYLEYIHKLPTAYYHRAMRKGALSIATVVVERTWKMWSTGTFEKPTNASHQQFAEGLWSHSTKLIMESIDSATRHKWKKILKGAGAFIDVHQKHPTQRAQAQAKGMGVNGQAMCIDEDSHSDSGSDILLMASYLATTTHLSLFQEFIDFLLYMFG
;
A
#
# COMPACT_ATOMS: atom_id res chain seq x y z
N MET A 1 -30.38 1.73 16.61
CA MET A 1 -30.25 3.20 16.46
C MET A 1 -28.77 3.54 16.42
N THR A 2 -28.22 3.84 15.25
CA THR A 2 -26.84 4.33 15.09
C THR A 2 -26.85 5.85 15.26
N PHE A 3 -26.14 6.38 16.26
CA PHE A 3 -26.01 7.81 16.46
C PHE A 3 -25.07 8.39 15.39
N PRO A 4 -25.51 9.32 14.51
CA PRO A 4 -24.64 9.90 13.47
C PRO A 4 -23.34 10.52 14.03
N ARG A 5 -23.41 11.00 15.28
CA ARG A 5 -22.26 11.55 16.01
C ARG A 5 -21.20 10.50 16.34
N SER A 6 -21.59 9.26 16.66
CA SER A 6 -20.63 8.20 16.98
C SER A 6 -19.86 7.75 15.74
N HIS A 7 -20.51 7.68 14.59
CA HIS A 7 -19.83 7.36 13.33
C HIS A 7 -18.80 8.43 12.93
N ARG A 8 -19.11 9.71 13.15
CA ARG A 8 -18.15 10.80 12.90
C ARG A 8 -16.93 10.71 13.82
N LEU A 9 -17.13 10.55 15.13
CA LEU A 9 -16.05 10.41 16.10
C LEU A 9 -15.23 9.13 15.85
N PHE A 10 -15.90 8.05 15.45
CA PHE A 10 -15.23 6.81 15.09
C PHE A 10 -14.23 7.02 13.95
N ASN A 11 -14.66 7.60 12.83
CA ASN A 11 -13.75 7.77 11.68
C ASN A 11 -12.75 8.93 11.83
N SER A 12 -13.07 9.97 12.62
CA SER A 12 -12.19 11.15 12.77
C SER A 12 -11.22 11.06 13.95
N LEU A 13 -11.51 10.22 14.95
CA LEU A 13 -10.71 10.12 16.16
C LEU A 13 -10.30 8.67 16.46
N VAL A 14 -11.26 7.76 16.63
CA VAL A 14 -10.97 6.35 17.01
C VAL A 14 -10.09 5.65 15.99
N VAL A 15 -10.45 5.71 14.69
CA VAL A 15 -9.69 5.05 13.62
C VAL A 15 -8.28 5.62 13.50
N PRO A 16 -8.06 6.95 13.39
CA PRO A 16 -6.70 7.50 13.37
C PRO A 16 -5.88 7.19 14.64
N MET A 17 -6.48 7.17 15.83
CA MET A 17 -5.80 6.77 17.07
C MET A 17 -5.37 5.31 17.01
N TRP A 18 -6.23 4.43 16.48
CA TRP A 18 -5.93 3.01 16.28
C TRP A 18 -4.82 2.80 15.25
N ILE A 19 -4.90 3.44 14.09
CA ILE A 19 -3.84 3.39 13.06
C ILE A 19 -2.51 3.90 13.63
N LYS A 20 -2.54 4.98 14.42
CA LYS A 20 -1.38 5.50 15.13
C LYS A 20 -0.78 4.48 16.11
N CYS A 21 -1.62 3.73 16.82
CA CYS A 21 -1.19 2.68 17.75
C CYS A 21 -0.49 1.53 17.01
N ILE A 22 -1.17 0.91 16.03
CA ILE A 22 -0.59 -0.24 15.30
C ILE A 22 0.64 0.12 14.48
N SER A 23 0.76 1.38 14.05
CA SER A 23 1.94 1.87 13.30
C SER A 23 3.20 2.02 14.17
N CYS A 24 3.08 1.85 15.49
CA CYS A 24 4.21 1.77 16.41
C CYS A 24 4.66 0.34 16.69
N LEU A 25 3.93 -0.67 16.23
CA LEU A 25 4.30 -2.06 16.44
C LEU A 25 5.48 -2.45 15.55
N ASP A 26 6.34 -3.31 16.07
CA ASP A 26 7.43 -3.89 15.29
C ASP A 26 6.87 -4.84 14.22
N ASN A 27 5.86 -5.62 14.58
CA ASN A 27 5.04 -6.38 13.65
C ASN A 27 3.63 -5.80 13.60
N MET A 28 3.36 -4.95 12.60
CA MET A 28 2.03 -4.36 12.45
C MET A 28 0.96 -5.33 11.95
N TRP A 29 1.30 -6.58 11.63
CA TRP A 29 0.37 -7.63 11.20
C TRP A 29 -0.26 -8.34 12.39
N ASP A 30 0.53 -8.53 13.45
CA ASP A 30 0.05 -9.09 14.71
C ASP A 30 -0.66 -8.03 15.53
N ILE A 31 -1.99 -8.00 15.38
CA ILE A 31 -2.89 -7.15 16.15
C ILE A 31 -3.88 -7.98 16.98
N SER A 32 -3.54 -9.24 17.24
CA SER A 32 -4.45 -10.24 17.82
C SER A 32 -4.74 -10.02 19.31
N ASP A 33 -3.79 -9.43 20.04
CA ASP A 33 -3.88 -9.23 21.50
C ASP A 33 -4.07 -7.77 21.94
N PHE A 34 -4.56 -6.89 21.06
CA PHE A 34 -4.72 -5.46 21.34
C PHE A 34 -6.13 -5.04 21.77
N ALA A 35 -6.91 -5.97 22.33
CA ALA A 35 -8.29 -5.68 22.75
C ALA A 35 -8.33 -4.57 23.82
N ASP A 36 -7.38 -4.57 24.75
CA ASP A 36 -7.30 -3.59 25.83
C ASP A 36 -6.92 -2.20 25.31
N GLU A 37 -5.97 -2.11 24.38
CA GLU A 37 -5.60 -0.84 23.72
C GLU A 37 -6.76 -0.30 22.89
N MET A 38 -7.45 -1.15 22.13
CA MET A 38 -8.63 -0.75 21.36
C MET A 38 -9.75 -0.25 22.27
N GLN A 39 -10.01 -0.94 23.38
CA GLN A 39 -10.98 -0.50 24.39
C GLN A 39 -10.57 0.84 25.00
N SER A 40 -9.29 1.01 25.35
CA SER A 40 -8.76 2.27 25.89
C SER A 40 -8.93 3.44 24.90
N ILE A 41 -8.67 3.22 23.62
CA ILE A 41 -8.90 4.22 22.56
C ILE A 41 -10.39 4.56 22.46
N TRP A 42 -11.27 3.55 22.51
CA TRP A 42 -12.71 3.77 22.45
C TRP A 42 -13.21 4.62 23.62
N ASP A 43 -12.90 4.20 24.85
CA ASP A 43 -13.34 4.87 26.08
C ASP A 43 -12.82 6.30 26.15
N HIS A 44 -11.60 6.52 25.65
CA HIS A 44 -11.02 7.85 25.57
C HIS A 44 -11.72 8.74 24.54
N ALA A 45 -11.98 8.23 23.33
CA ALA A 45 -12.52 9.02 22.23
C ALA A 45 -14.04 9.21 22.32
N ILE A 46 -14.76 8.27 22.92
CA ILE A 46 -16.23 8.23 22.99
C ILE A 46 -16.70 7.80 24.40
N PRO A 47 -16.37 8.56 25.46
CA PRO A 47 -16.63 8.15 26.86
C PRO A 47 -18.13 8.01 27.20
N ASN A 48 -19.01 8.61 26.40
CA ASN A 48 -20.45 8.61 26.64
C ASN A 48 -21.20 7.45 25.98
N ILE A 49 -20.50 6.53 25.31
CA ILE A 49 -21.11 5.35 24.68
C ILE A 49 -20.45 4.11 25.25
N LEU A 50 -21.19 3.41 26.11
CA LEU A 50 -20.77 2.12 26.64
C LEU A 50 -20.65 1.13 25.47
N HIS A 51 -19.44 0.64 25.27
CA HIS A 51 -19.11 -0.35 24.26
C HIS A 51 -18.03 -1.25 24.83
N THR A 52 -18.15 -2.54 24.58
CA THR A 52 -17.10 -3.51 24.88
C THR A 52 -16.54 -3.97 23.55
N VAL A 53 -15.27 -3.66 23.33
CA VAL A 53 -14.49 -4.09 22.18
C VAL A 53 -14.30 -5.60 22.29
N SER A 54 -14.96 -6.35 21.41
CA SER A 54 -14.77 -7.79 21.30
C SER A 54 -13.59 -8.14 20.38
N ARG A 55 -12.96 -9.30 20.60
CA ARG A 55 -11.95 -9.85 19.67
C ARG A 55 -12.58 -10.26 18.34
N SER A 56 -13.81 -10.79 18.37
CA SER A 56 -14.58 -11.15 17.17
C SER A 56 -15.35 -9.95 16.61
N ASN A 57 -15.44 -9.85 15.27
CA ASN A 57 -16.21 -8.81 14.55
C ASN A 57 -15.92 -7.36 14.96
N ASN A 58 -14.66 -7.06 15.21
CA ASN A 58 -14.24 -5.73 15.63
C ASN A 58 -14.05 -4.78 14.43
N PRO A 59 -14.77 -3.65 14.35
CA PRO A 59 -14.60 -2.71 13.25
C PRO A 59 -13.20 -2.09 13.18
N LEU A 60 -12.45 -2.02 14.29
CA LEU A 60 -11.06 -1.56 14.28
C LEU A 60 -10.11 -2.55 13.60
N MET A 61 -10.36 -3.85 13.73
CA MET A 61 -9.61 -4.88 13.01
C MET A 61 -9.82 -4.74 11.51
N GLN A 62 -11.08 -4.59 11.08
CA GLN A 62 -11.39 -4.32 9.67
C GLN A 62 -10.68 -3.06 9.17
N ARG A 63 -10.69 -1.98 9.96
CA ARG A 63 -9.99 -0.73 9.60
C ARG A 63 -8.47 -0.89 9.51
N ALA A 64 -7.86 -1.77 10.29
CA ALA A 64 -6.44 -2.10 10.14
C ALA A 64 -6.19 -2.82 8.81
N TYR A 65 -7.05 -3.76 8.39
CA TYR A 65 -6.96 -4.40 7.08
C TYR A 65 -7.16 -3.40 5.93
N ASP A 66 -8.18 -2.54 6.02
CA ASP A 66 -8.43 -1.48 5.04
C ASP A 66 -7.17 -0.59 4.90
N TYR A 67 -6.60 -0.15 6.02
CA TYR A 67 -5.38 0.67 6.05
C TYR A 67 -4.19 -0.02 5.38
N ARG A 68 -3.97 -1.32 5.62
CA ARG A 68 -2.91 -2.08 4.96
C ARG A 68 -3.16 -2.24 3.46
N SER A 69 -4.42 -2.45 3.07
CA SER A 69 -4.83 -2.50 1.65
C SER A 69 -4.57 -1.18 0.92
N ASP A 70 -4.82 -0.04 1.59
CA ASP A 70 -4.56 1.28 1.03
C ASP A 70 -3.07 1.46 0.63
N PHE A 71 -2.13 0.84 1.34
CA PHE A 71 -0.72 0.85 0.92
C PHE A 71 -0.53 0.14 -0.42
N GLY A 72 -1.11 -1.06 -0.58
CA GLY A 72 -0.98 -1.84 -1.80
C GLY A 72 -1.51 -1.08 -3.03
N GLU A 73 -2.71 -0.53 -2.91
CA GLU A 73 -3.34 0.28 -3.96
C GLU A 73 -2.49 1.51 -4.32
N ARG A 74 -2.05 2.26 -3.29
CA ARG A 74 -1.28 3.48 -3.51
C ARG A 74 0.11 3.21 -4.08
N ALA A 75 0.77 2.12 -3.69
CA ALA A 75 2.10 1.80 -4.18
C ALA A 75 2.11 1.53 -5.68
N GLN A 76 1.09 0.85 -6.22
CA GLN A 76 0.94 0.66 -7.66
C GLN A 76 0.87 1.99 -8.40
N VAL A 77 0.07 2.93 -7.90
CA VAL A 77 -0.05 4.28 -8.48
C VAL A 77 1.26 5.06 -8.39
N VAL A 78 1.94 5.01 -7.24
CA VAL A 78 3.21 5.72 -7.02
C VAL A 78 4.30 5.20 -7.96
N ILE A 79 4.44 3.88 -8.05
CA ILE A 79 5.47 3.25 -8.90
C ILE A 79 5.14 3.45 -10.38
N GLN A 80 3.88 3.30 -10.79
CA GLN A 80 3.46 3.58 -12.16
C GLN A 80 3.84 5.02 -12.58
N LYS A 81 3.52 6.02 -11.75
CA LYS A 81 3.90 7.42 -12.02
C LYS A 81 5.40 7.62 -12.09
N PHE A 82 6.16 6.92 -11.24
CA PHE A 82 7.62 6.99 -11.24
C PHE A 82 8.20 6.42 -12.54
N ILE A 83 7.69 5.26 -12.99
CA ILE A 83 8.06 4.62 -14.25
C ILE A 83 7.76 5.53 -15.43
N GLU A 84 6.52 6.04 -15.53
CA GLU A 84 6.07 6.94 -16.59
C GLU A 84 6.94 8.21 -16.68
N LYS A 85 7.30 8.78 -15.53
CA LYS A 85 8.13 10.00 -15.48
C LYS A 85 9.57 9.74 -15.90
N GLY A 86 10.13 8.58 -15.58
CA GLY A 86 11.52 8.25 -15.89
C GLY A 86 11.72 7.52 -17.22
N GLY A 87 10.66 7.06 -17.87
CA GLY A 87 10.74 6.25 -19.09
C GLY A 87 11.37 4.88 -18.85
N TRP A 88 11.21 4.32 -17.66
CA TRP A 88 11.86 3.05 -17.27
C TRP A 88 11.23 1.86 -18.01
N THR A 89 12.05 0.97 -18.53
CA THR A 89 11.62 -0.36 -19.01
C THR A 89 11.87 -1.42 -17.95
N PRO A 90 11.21 -2.59 -18.02
CA PRO A 90 11.44 -3.69 -17.07
C PRO A 90 12.90 -4.14 -17.00
N SER A 91 13.63 -4.06 -18.12
CA SER A 91 15.06 -4.35 -18.20
C SER A 91 15.96 -3.31 -17.52
N ASP A 92 15.47 -2.09 -17.29
CA ASP A 92 16.24 -1.01 -16.65
C ASP A 92 16.17 -1.05 -15.12
N ILE A 93 15.37 -1.98 -14.55
CA ILE A 93 15.09 -1.99 -13.12
C ILE A 93 16.26 -2.61 -12.36
N PHE A 94 17.27 -1.79 -12.09
CA PHE A 94 18.13 -1.98 -10.93
C PHE A 94 17.32 -1.54 -9.71
N TYR A 95 16.77 -2.49 -8.95
CA TYR A 95 16.02 -2.19 -7.73
C TYR A 95 16.98 -1.60 -6.70
N PRO A 96 16.97 -0.28 -6.44
CA PRO A 96 18.00 0.31 -5.61
C PRO A 96 17.84 -0.05 -4.11
N TYR A 97 16.82 -0.85 -3.77
CA TYR A 97 16.32 -1.03 -2.40
C TYR A 97 15.83 -2.45 -2.10
N MET A 98 16.28 -3.52 -2.79
CA MET A 98 15.86 -4.87 -2.38
C MET A 98 16.77 -5.40 -1.27
N TRP A 99 16.31 -5.26 -0.02
CA TRP A 99 17.02 -5.70 1.20
C TRP A 99 17.46 -7.18 1.17
N LYS A 100 16.84 -8.01 0.32
CA LYS A 100 17.17 -9.44 0.19
C LYS A 100 18.24 -9.74 -0.88
N GLU A 101 18.39 -8.91 -1.91
CA GLU A 101 19.28 -9.19 -3.04
C GLU A 101 20.65 -8.52 -2.94
N CYS A 102 20.77 -7.51 -2.07
CA CYS A 102 22.04 -6.87 -1.77
C CYS A 102 22.78 -7.54 -0.59
N VAL A 103 22.48 -8.81 -0.25
CA VAL A 103 23.20 -9.58 0.78
C VAL A 103 24.40 -10.29 0.14
N GLY A 104 25.41 -9.51 -0.23
CA GLY A 104 26.73 -9.97 -0.63
C GLY A 104 27.81 -9.09 0.00
N ASP A 105 29.06 -9.55 0.04
CA ASP A 105 30.19 -8.83 0.68
C ASP A 105 30.47 -7.43 0.06
N GLU A 106 29.82 -7.09 -1.05
CA GLU A 106 29.95 -5.80 -1.76
C GLU A 106 28.80 -4.81 -1.48
N ALA A 107 27.91 -5.09 -0.53
CA ALA A 107 26.79 -4.21 -0.25
C ALA A 107 27.27 -2.86 0.32
N ASP A 108 27.06 -1.76 -0.43
CA ASP A 108 27.37 -0.42 0.03
C ASP A 108 26.49 -0.06 1.25
N PRO A 109 27.07 0.11 2.45
CA PRO A 109 26.32 0.49 3.65
C PRO A 109 25.58 1.83 3.49
N ASP A 110 26.09 2.72 2.64
CA ASP A 110 25.49 4.03 2.39
C ASP A 110 24.23 3.93 1.49
N ALA A 111 24.12 2.89 0.65
CA ALA A 111 22.93 2.65 -0.16
C ALA A 111 21.70 2.40 0.73
N TYR A 112 21.86 1.60 1.79
CA TYR A 112 20.81 1.38 2.80
C TYR A 112 20.56 2.62 3.65
N TYR A 113 21.58 3.46 3.86
CA TYR A 113 21.45 4.66 4.68
C TYR A 113 20.45 5.65 4.09
N ARG A 114 20.30 5.71 2.76
CA ARG A 114 19.39 6.65 2.09
C ARG A 114 18.10 6.02 1.57
N ALA A 115 17.93 4.70 1.70
CA ALA A 115 16.75 4.01 1.20
C ALA A 115 15.43 4.59 1.72
N PHE A 116 15.32 4.91 3.01
CA PHE A 116 14.11 5.54 3.58
C PHE A 116 13.87 7.00 3.13
N GLU A 117 14.81 7.63 2.44
CA GLU A 117 14.65 8.95 1.81
C GLU A 117 14.24 8.83 0.32
N ASP A 118 14.01 7.62 -0.18
CA ASP A 118 13.55 7.38 -1.56
C ASP A 118 12.17 8.00 -1.81
N HIS A 119 11.96 8.49 -3.04
CA HIS A 119 10.75 9.19 -3.43
C HIS A 119 9.49 8.31 -3.28
N CYS A 120 9.55 7.04 -3.70
CA CYS A 120 8.42 6.13 -3.61
C CYS A 120 8.13 5.76 -2.15
N ILE A 121 9.17 5.51 -1.34
CA ILE A 121 9.01 5.19 0.08
C ILE A 121 8.44 6.40 0.85
N LEU A 122 8.93 7.60 0.58
CA LEU A 122 8.43 8.83 1.21
C LEU A 122 6.97 9.12 0.82
N ASP A 123 6.60 8.95 -0.47
CA ASP A 123 5.21 9.07 -0.89
C ASP A 123 4.33 8.04 -0.17
N MET A 124 4.76 6.78 -0.11
CA MET A 124 4.01 5.74 0.60
C MET A 124 3.88 6.02 2.09
N PHE A 125 4.93 6.48 2.74
CA PHE A 125 4.89 6.87 4.16
C PHE A 125 3.97 8.07 4.42
N THR A 126 3.69 8.87 3.38
CA THR A 126 2.74 9.99 3.46
C THR A 126 1.31 9.51 3.71
N LEU A 127 0.94 8.31 3.24
CA LEU A 127 -0.36 7.72 3.56
C LEU A 127 -0.59 7.64 5.06
N TYR A 128 0.40 7.16 5.82
CA TYR A 128 0.33 7.15 7.27
C TYR A 128 0.16 8.56 7.85
N LEU A 129 0.92 9.54 7.34
CA LEU A 129 0.82 10.93 7.79
C LEU A 129 -0.57 11.51 7.54
N GLU A 130 -1.21 11.21 6.42
CA GLU A 130 -2.58 11.65 6.11
C GLU A 130 -3.62 11.10 7.10
N TYR A 131 -3.44 9.85 7.56
CA TYR A 131 -4.30 9.26 8.59
C TYR A 131 -4.16 9.99 9.92
N ILE A 132 -2.92 10.19 10.39
CA ILE A 132 -2.68 10.82 11.68
C ILE A 132 -2.85 12.34 11.65
N HIS A 133 -2.79 12.98 10.47
CA HIS A 133 -2.95 14.43 10.34
C HIS A 133 -4.31 14.92 10.87
N LYS A 134 -5.30 14.02 10.83
CA LYS A 134 -6.67 14.23 11.29
C LYS A 134 -6.82 14.29 12.81
N LEU A 135 -5.83 13.80 13.55
CA LEU A 135 -5.87 13.81 15.01
C LEU A 135 -5.67 15.25 15.55
N PRO A 136 -6.28 15.60 16.69
CA PRO A 136 -5.91 16.82 17.41
C PRO A 136 -4.45 16.78 17.88
N THR A 137 -3.79 17.95 17.97
CA THR A 137 -2.36 18.08 18.35
C THR A 137 -2.03 17.39 19.68
N ALA A 138 -2.97 17.38 20.63
CA ALA A 138 -2.83 16.70 21.93
C ALA A 138 -2.51 15.19 21.80
N TYR A 139 -2.93 14.57 20.69
CA TYR A 139 -2.70 13.16 20.41
C TYR A 139 -1.43 12.89 19.62
N TYR A 140 -0.67 13.90 19.19
CA TYR A 140 0.61 13.68 18.52
C TYR A 140 1.70 13.43 19.55
N HIS A 141 1.80 12.19 20.00
CA HIS A 141 3.03 11.75 20.66
C HIS A 141 4.13 11.57 19.61
N ARG A 142 5.34 12.06 19.91
CA ARG A 142 6.54 11.97 19.05
C ARG A 142 7.14 10.56 18.95
N ALA A 143 6.38 9.51 19.28
CA ALA A 143 6.85 8.14 19.10
C ALA A 143 7.21 7.91 17.62
N MET A 144 8.35 7.27 17.39
CA MET A 144 8.77 6.86 16.05
C MET A 144 7.78 5.83 15.51
N ARG A 145 7.46 5.95 14.22
CA ARG A 145 6.37 5.20 13.57
C ARG A 145 6.97 4.11 12.71
N LYS A 146 7.73 3.25 13.37
CA LYS A 146 8.58 2.23 12.76
C LYS A 146 7.75 1.33 11.85
N GLY A 147 6.68 0.74 12.37
CA GLY A 147 5.79 -0.13 11.60
C GLY A 147 5.23 0.53 10.33
N ALA A 148 4.84 1.82 10.39
CA ALA A 148 4.36 2.54 9.21
C ALA A 148 5.46 2.78 8.15
N LEU A 149 6.69 3.07 8.55
CA LEU A 149 7.81 3.19 7.61
C LEU A 149 8.21 1.82 7.04
N SER A 150 8.16 0.77 7.85
CA SER A 150 8.40 -0.60 7.42
C SER A 150 7.42 -1.02 6.34
N ILE A 151 6.11 -0.88 6.55
CA ILE A 151 5.12 -1.24 5.52
C ILE A 151 5.25 -0.40 4.26
N ALA A 152 5.54 0.90 4.37
CA ALA A 152 5.79 1.74 3.21
C ALA A 152 6.94 1.18 2.35
N THR A 153 8.06 0.86 3.00
CA THR A 153 9.25 0.29 2.35
C THR A 153 8.94 -1.05 1.68
N VAL A 154 8.33 -1.94 2.47
CA VAL A 154 8.01 -3.31 2.09
C VAL A 154 7.04 -3.37 0.90
N VAL A 155 6.00 -2.53 0.91
CA VAL A 155 5.02 -2.50 -0.17
C VAL A 155 5.64 -1.92 -1.45
N VAL A 156 6.50 -0.90 -1.35
CA VAL A 156 7.24 -0.37 -2.50
C VAL A 156 8.10 -1.44 -3.14
N GLU A 157 8.91 -2.16 -2.36
CA GLU A 157 9.73 -3.27 -2.88
C GLU A 157 8.88 -4.33 -3.59
N ARG A 158 7.76 -4.72 -3.00
CA ARG A 158 6.89 -5.74 -3.58
C ARG A 158 6.25 -5.27 -4.88
N THR A 159 5.75 -4.04 -4.92
CA THR A 159 5.13 -3.51 -6.12
C THR A 159 6.15 -3.35 -7.25
N TRP A 160 7.39 -3.00 -6.93
CA TRP A 160 8.49 -3.04 -7.90
C TRP A 160 8.73 -4.45 -8.44
N LYS A 161 8.80 -5.46 -7.58
CA LYS A 161 8.92 -6.87 -8.01
C LYS A 161 7.76 -7.31 -8.89
N MET A 162 6.53 -6.86 -8.61
CA MET A 162 5.37 -7.13 -9.46
C MET A 162 5.54 -6.50 -10.85
N TRP A 163 6.16 -5.32 -10.95
CA TRP A 163 6.43 -4.65 -12.22
C TRP A 163 7.61 -5.25 -13.02
N SER A 164 8.34 -6.22 -12.46
CA SER A 164 9.52 -6.84 -13.12
C SER A 164 9.24 -7.40 -14.52
N THR A 165 7.99 -7.76 -14.83
CA THR A 165 7.55 -8.26 -16.13
C THR A 165 7.01 -7.18 -17.07
N GLY A 166 6.95 -5.92 -16.63
CA GLY A 166 6.35 -4.79 -17.36
C GLY A 166 4.84 -4.68 -17.23
N THR A 167 4.24 -5.48 -16.36
CA THR A 167 2.82 -5.43 -16.01
C THR A 167 2.68 -5.72 -14.53
N PHE A 168 1.77 -5.04 -13.82
CA PHE A 168 1.47 -5.38 -12.43
C PHE A 168 0.62 -6.66 -12.34
N GLU A 169 1.24 -7.80 -12.65
CA GLU A 169 0.57 -9.08 -12.53
C GLU A 169 0.54 -9.52 -11.06
N LYS A 170 -0.64 -9.98 -10.64
CA LYS A 170 -0.73 -10.71 -9.37
C LYS A 170 0.10 -11.99 -9.52
N PRO A 171 0.96 -12.32 -8.55
CA PRO A 171 1.68 -13.59 -8.60
C PRO A 171 0.72 -14.75 -8.82
N THR A 172 1.00 -15.66 -9.76
CA THR A 172 0.09 -16.80 -10.04
C THR A 172 -0.09 -17.70 -8.81
N ASN A 173 0.90 -17.73 -7.92
CA ASN A 173 0.81 -18.47 -6.66
C ASN A 173 0.06 -17.66 -5.59
N ALA A 174 -1.09 -18.18 -5.14
CA ALA A 174 -1.89 -17.59 -4.08
C ALA A 174 -1.10 -17.33 -2.78
N SER A 175 -0.11 -18.16 -2.47
CA SER A 175 0.75 -17.93 -1.30
C SER A 175 1.53 -16.62 -1.43
N HIS A 176 2.03 -16.30 -2.62
CA HIS A 176 2.73 -15.04 -2.91
C HIS A 176 1.78 -13.85 -3.02
N GLN A 177 0.49 -14.07 -3.29
CA GLN A 177 -0.52 -13.01 -3.31
C GLN A 177 -0.87 -12.53 -1.89
N GLN A 178 -0.84 -13.41 -0.90
CA GLN A 178 -1.22 -13.03 0.46
C GLN A 178 -0.17 -12.15 1.13
N PHE A 179 -0.63 -11.07 1.77
CA PHE A 179 0.16 -10.31 2.73
C PHE A 179 0.22 -11.11 4.05
N ALA A 180 0.91 -12.26 4.05
CA ALA A 180 0.99 -13.16 5.20
C ALA A 180 2.37 -13.08 5.86
N GLU A 181 2.41 -12.93 7.20
CA GLU A 181 3.62 -12.76 8.03
C GLU A 181 4.78 -13.69 7.66
N GLY A 182 4.50 -14.95 7.32
CA GLY A 182 5.50 -15.95 6.94
C GLY A 182 6.35 -15.59 5.72
N LEU A 183 5.88 -14.72 4.83
CA LEU A 183 6.65 -14.21 3.69
C LEU A 183 7.47 -12.96 4.01
N TRP A 184 7.20 -12.32 5.16
CA TRP A 184 7.77 -11.03 5.52
C TRP A 184 8.82 -11.11 6.62
N SER A 185 8.78 -12.15 7.47
CA SER A 185 9.52 -12.17 8.73
C SER A 185 11.03 -11.88 8.59
N HIS A 186 11.68 -12.38 7.55
CA HIS A 186 13.12 -12.16 7.35
C HIS A 186 13.45 -10.72 6.89
N SER A 187 12.86 -10.25 5.79
CA SER A 187 13.13 -8.89 5.28
C SER A 187 12.63 -7.80 6.23
N THR A 188 11.48 -8.01 6.86
CA THR A 188 10.93 -7.07 7.84
C THR A 188 11.86 -6.91 9.03
N LYS A 189 12.52 -7.98 9.50
CA LYS A 189 13.50 -7.88 10.59
C LYS A 189 14.67 -6.98 10.21
N LEU A 190 15.26 -7.16 9.03
CA LEU A 190 16.37 -6.33 8.55
C LEU A 190 15.96 -4.86 8.35
N ILE A 191 14.75 -4.63 7.81
CA ILE A 191 14.19 -3.29 7.67
C ILE A 191 13.98 -2.64 9.04
N MET A 192 13.41 -3.37 10.01
CA MET A 192 13.21 -2.89 11.37
C MET A 192 14.54 -2.57 12.07
N GLU A 193 15.55 -3.42 11.96
CA GLU A 193 16.90 -3.16 12.48
C GLU A 193 17.50 -1.88 11.86
N SER A 194 17.32 -1.68 10.55
CA SER A 194 17.75 -0.47 9.86
C SER A 194 16.98 0.78 10.32
N ILE A 195 15.67 0.67 10.53
CA ILE A 195 14.82 1.74 11.07
C ILE A 195 15.22 2.09 12.50
N ASP A 196 15.57 1.10 13.32
CA ASP A 196 16.00 1.26 14.70
C ASP A 196 17.35 1.96 14.82
N SER A 197 18.23 1.71 13.85
CA SER A 197 19.51 2.41 13.73
C SER A 197 19.37 3.87 13.27
N ALA A 198 18.19 4.29 12.79
CA ALA A 198 18.01 5.63 12.24
C ALA A 198 18.07 6.71 13.33
N THR A 199 18.99 7.66 13.14
CA THR A 199 19.17 8.79 14.06
C THR A 199 17.95 9.72 14.07
N ARG A 200 17.80 10.53 15.14
CA ARG A 200 16.75 11.57 15.21
C ARG A 200 16.79 12.54 14.03
N HIS A 201 17.99 12.87 13.54
CA HIS A 201 18.17 13.73 12.37
C HIS A 201 17.64 13.07 11.10
N LYS A 202 17.94 11.79 10.90
CA LYS A 202 17.41 11.00 9.77
C LYS A 202 15.89 10.91 9.81
N TRP A 203 15.30 10.61 10.97
CA TRP A 203 13.84 10.65 11.14
C TRP A 203 13.23 12.01 10.81
N LYS A 204 13.87 13.11 11.21
CA LYS A 204 13.41 14.46 10.86
C LYS A 204 13.44 14.68 9.35
N LYS A 205 14.44 14.18 8.63
CA LYS A 205 14.50 14.23 7.16
C LYS A 205 13.40 13.40 6.52
N ILE A 206 13.19 12.16 6.96
CA ILE A 206 12.13 11.27 6.46
C ILE A 206 10.76 11.92 6.63
N LEU A 207 10.45 12.41 7.84
CA LEU A 207 9.17 13.07 8.12
C LEU A 207 8.99 14.35 7.29
N LYS A 208 10.05 15.15 7.10
CA LYS A 208 10.01 16.34 6.24
C LYS A 208 9.77 15.97 4.77
N GLY A 209 10.46 14.94 4.29
CA GLY A 209 10.35 14.45 2.92
C GLY A 209 8.94 13.93 2.61
N ALA A 210 8.41 13.05 3.46
CA ALA A 210 7.03 12.57 3.34
C ALA A 210 6.01 13.71 3.49
N GLY A 211 6.22 14.64 4.42
CA GLY A 211 5.35 15.80 4.58
C GLY A 211 5.18 16.64 3.30
N ALA A 212 6.20 16.71 2.43
CA ALA A 212 6.12 17.44 1.16
C ALA A 212 5.14 16.82 0.16
N PHE A 213 4.81 15.54 0.28
CA PHE A 213 3.81 14.88 -0.56
C PHE A 213 2.38 15.13 -0.09
N ILE A 214 2.15 15.49 1.17
CA ILE A 214 0.79 15.80 1.68
C ILE A 214 0.15 16.87 0.80
N ASP A 215 0.90 17.94 0.50
CA ASP A 215 0.44 19.04 -0.33
C ASP A 215 0.15 18.60 -1.79
N VAL A 216 0.92 17.63 -2.30
CA VAL A 216 0.73 17.06 -3.64
C VAL A 216 -0.58 16.26 -3.71
N HIS A 217 -0.83 15.41 -2.70
CA HIS A 217 -2.04 14.58 -2.65
C HIS A 217 -3.30 15.38 -2.33
N GLN A 218 -3.19 16.47 -1.56
CA GLN A 218 -4.32 17.38 -1.35
C GLN A 218 -4.75 18.08 -2.64
N LYS A 219 -3.81 18.39 -3.54
CA LYS A 219 -4.12 18.96 -4.87
C LYS A 219 -4.68 17.90 -5.83
N HIS A 220 -4.28 16.65 -5.67
CA HIS A 220 -4.68 15.53 -6.53
C HIS A 220 -5.14 14.31 -5.71
N PRO A 221 -6.33 14.38 -5.08
CA PRO A 221 -6.80 13.31 -4.20
C PRO A 221 -6.99 12.01 -4.98
N THR A 222 -6.65 10.89 -4.36
CA THR A 222 -6.85 9.55 -4.94
C THR A 222 -8.33 9.26 -5.21
N GLN A 223 -8.64 8.38 -6.16
CA GLN A 223 -10.03 8.00 -6.49
C GLN A 223 -10.82 7.56 -5.25
N ARG A 224 -10.18 6.81 -4.34
CA ARG A 224 -10.75 6.37 -3.07
C ARG A 224 -11.02 7.54 -2.12
N ALA A 225 -10.09 8.48 -1.99
CA ALA A 225 -10.31 9.71 -1.20
C ALA A 225 -11.46 10.55 -1.76
N GLN A 226 -11.58 10.63 -3.09
CA GLN A 226 -12.70 11.29 -3.76
C GLN A 226 -14.03 10.57 -3.52
N ALA A 227 -14.06 9.23 -3.58
CA ALA A 227 -15.25 8.43 -3.29
C ALA A 227 -15.71 8.59 -1.83
N GLN A 228 -14.77 8.54 -0.88
CA GLN A 228 -15.05 8.78 0.55
C GLN A 228 -15.58 10.20 0.80
N ALA A 229 -15.00 11.23 0.17
CA ALA A 229 -15.44 12.62 0.30
C ALA A 229 -16.87 12.84 -0.23
N LYS A 230 -17.27 12.07 -1.25
CA LYS A 230 -18.63 12.10 -1.83
C LYS A 230 -19.66 11.32 -1.01
N GLY A 231 -19.26 10.72 0.12
CA GLY A 231 -20.14 9.86 0.91
C GLY A 231 -20.60 8.60 0.17
N MET A 232 -19.93 8.27 -0.94
CA MET A 232 -20.15 6.99 -1.60
C MET A 232 -19.57 5.95 -0.66
N GLY A 233 -20.44 5.09 -0.13
CA GLY A 233 -20.03 3.96 0.68
C GLY A 233 -19.06 3.13 -0.14
N VAL A 234 -17.76 3.29 0.11
CA VAL A 234 -16.77 2.33 -0.35
C VAL A 234 -17.05 1.11 0.51
N ASN A 235 -17.94 0.24 0.05
CA ASN A 235 -18.13 -1.05 0.67
C ASN A 235 -16.75 -1.72 0.61
N GLY A 236 -16.07 -1.82 1.75
CA GLY A 236 -14.86 -2.63 1.91
C GLY A 236 -15.09 -4.12 1.59
N GLN A 237 -16.33 -4.48 1.26
CA GLN A 237 -16.73 -5.69 0.55
C GLN A 237 -16.51 -5.58 -0.97
N ALA A 238 -15.41 -5.02 -1.45
CA ALA A 238 -14.88 -5.45 -2.74
C ALA A 238 -14.31 -6.86 -2.57
N MET A 239 -15.20 -7.81 -2.26
CA MET A 239 -15.33 -9.11 -2.90
C MET A 239 -14.01 -9.61 -3.54
N CYS A 240 -13.18 -10.27 -2.74
CA CYS A 240 -12.62 -11.54 -3.21
C CYS A 240 -13.81 -12.50 -3.38
N ILE A 241 -14.49 -12.41 -4.52
CA ILE A 241 -15.36 -13.48 -4.99
C ILE A 241 -14.42 -14.46 -5.67
N ASP A 242 -14.28 -15.65 -5.09
CA ASP A 242 -13.97 -16.84 -5.87
C ASP A 242 -15.20 -17.11 -6.74
N GLU A 243 -15.11 -16.81 -8.03
CA GLU A 243 -16.12 -17.21 -9.01
C GLU A 243 -15.54 -18.34 -9.85
N ASP A 244 -15.53 -19.55 -9.26
CA ASP A 244 -15.64 -20.77 -10.03
C ASP A 244 -17.09 -20.90 -10.50
N SER A 245 -17.39 -20.29 -11.64
CA SER A 245 -18.44 -20.81 -12.50
C SER A 245 -18.08 -20.58 -13.96
N HIS A 246 -17.61 -21.65 -14.58
CA HIS A 246 -17.70 -21.79 -16.02
C HIS A 246 -19.18 -21.74 -16.43
N SER A 247 -19.54 -20.73 -17.22
CA SER A 247 -20.48 -20.93 -18.31
C SER A 247 -20.08 -20.05 -19.48
N ASP A 248 -19.64 -20.75 -20.52
CA ASP A 248 -19.42 -20.28 -21.88
C ASP A 248 -20.66 -19.56 -22.43
N SER A 249 -20.50 -18.33 -22.91
CA SER A 249 -21.25 -17.83 -24.08
C SER A 249 -20.57 -16.57 -24.61
N GLY A 250 -20.21 -16.62 -25.89
CA GLY A 250 -19.41 -15.62 -26.57
C GLY A 250 -20.13 -14.31 -26.91
N SER A 251 -19.48 -13.58 -27.83
CA SER A 251 -19.79 -12.25 -28.38
C SER A 251 -19.48 -11.05 -27.47
N ASP A 252 -18.29 -10.46 -27.66
CA ASP A 252 -18.17 -9.10 -28.21
C ASP A 252 -16.70 -8.66 -28.32
N ILE A 253 -16.02 -9.24 -29.32
CA ILE A 253 -14.78 -8.69 -29.90
C ILE A 253 -15.22 -7.73 -30.99
N LEU A 254 -15.54 -6.47 -30.66
CA LEU A 254 -15.74 -5.42 -31.67
C LEU A 254 -15.78 -3.96 -31.15
N LEU A 255 -15.11 -3.65 -30.03
CA LEU A 255 -15.02 -2.24 -29.57
C LEU A 255 -13.61 -1.73 -29.19
N MET A 256 -12.55 -2.47 -29.54
CA MET A 256 -11.15 -2.05 -29.32
C MET A 256 -10.39 -1.69 -30.60
N ALA A 257 -11.07 -1.61 -31.76
CA ALA A 257 -10.43 -1.50 -33.07
C ALA A 257 -10.34 -0.07 -33.64
N SER A 258 -10.50 1.02 -32.86
CA SER A 258 -10.42 2.39 -33.42
C SER A 258 -9.35 3.32 -32.85
N TYR A 259 -8.42 2.86 -32.01
CA TYR A 259 -7.44 3.78 -31.39
C TYR A 259 -5.95 3.48 -31.63
N LEU A 260 -5.60 2.57 -32.53
CA LEU A 260 -4.19 2.35 -32.90
C LEU A 260 -4.01 2.31 -34.42
N ALA A 261 -4.06 3.49 -35.03
CA ALA A 261 -3.59 3.70 -36.39
C ALA A 261 -2.82 5.02 -36.45
N THR A 262 -1.55 4.98 -36.05
CA THR A 262 -0.43 5.72 -36.69
C THR A 262 0.85 5.51 -35.90
N THR A 263 1.60 4.43 -36.16
CA THR A 263 3.01 4.55 -36.58
C THR A 263 3.53 3.20 -37.06
N THR A 264 4.22 3.28 -38.19
CA THR A 264 4.85 2.26 -39.02
C THR A 264 5.86 1.34 -38.30
N HIS A 265 5.66 0.03 -38.43
CA HIS A 265 6.73 -0.93 -38.78
C HIS A 265 6.10 -2.19 -39.40
N LEU A 266 6.03 -2.21 -40.73
CA LEU A 266 5.36 -3.24 -41.55
C LEU A 266 6.16 -4.54 -41.74
N SER A 267 7.28 -4.73 -41.04
CA SER A 267 8.11 -5.94 -41.17
C SER A 267 7.79 -7.02 -40.12
N LEU A 268 7.13 -6.67 -39.00
CA LEU A 268 6.80 -7.64 -37.93
C LEU A 268 5.40 -8.24 -38.08
N PHE A 269 4.55 -7.67 -38.93
CA PHE A 269 3.18 -8.15 -39.12
C PHE A 269 3.11 -9.37 -40.05
N GLN A 270 4.09 -9.53 -40.95
CA GLN A 270 4.15 -10.69 -41.85
C GLN A 270 4.62 -11.96 -41.10
N GLU A 271 5.63 -11.84 -40.23
CA GLU A 271 6.11 -12.97 -39.40
C GLU A 271 5.05 -13.45 -38.39
N PHE A 272 4.20 -12.55 -37.92
CA PHE A 272 3.09 -12.89 -37.02
C PHE A 272 1.94 -13.62 -37.74
N ILE A 273 1.65 -13.25 -39.00
CA ILE A 273 0.65 -13.95 -39.81
C ILE A 273 1.16 -15.33 -40.24
N ASP A 274 2.44 -15.46 -40.60
CA ASP A 274 3.03 -16.74 -40.97
C ASP A 274 3.09 -17.71 -39.77
N PHE A 275 3.29 -17.19 -38.55
CA PHE A 275 3.24 -17.97 -37.31
C PHE A 275 1.82 -18.46 -36.96
N LEU A 276 0.79 -17.64 -37.22
CA LEU A 276 -0.60 -18.01 -36.95
C LEU A 276 -1.16 -19.00 -37.99
N LEU A 277 -0.70 -18.94 -39.25
CA LEU A 277 -1.07 -19.92 -40.28
C LEU A 277 -0.39 -21.28 -40.06
N TYR A 278 0.75 -21.32 -39.37
CA TYR A 278 1.44 -22.57 -39.00
C TYR A 278 0.80 -23.27 -37.78
N MET A 279 0.18 -22.52 -36.87
CA MET A 279 -0.41 -23.05 -35.64
C MET A 279 -1.83 -23.58 -35.80
N PHE A 280 -2.55 -23.18 -36.86
CA PHE A 280 -3.96 -23.50 -37.05
C PHE A 280 -4.31 -24.04 -38.44
N GLY A 281 -3.32 -24.59 -39.16
CA GLY A 281 -3.47 -25.34 -40.41
C GLY A 281 -3.12 -26.81 -40.24
#